data_AF-F9RPB4-F1
#
_entry.id   AF-F9RPB4-F1
#
_cell.length_a   1.000
_cell.length_b   1.000
_cell.length_c   1.000
_cell.angle_alpha   90.00
_cell.angle_beta   90.00
_cell.angle_gamma   90.00
#
_symmetry.space_group_name_H-M   'P 1'
#
loop_
_entity.id
_entity.type
_entity.pdbx_description
1 polymer ?
#
loop_
_entity_poly.entity_id
_entity_poly.type
_entity_poly.pdbx_seq_one_letter_code
_entity_poly.pdbx_strand_id
1 'polypeptide(L)'
;MIDLYYILNEVDREKSEQWANSAIELGYAKGARALYLAHYLGNRGYEFDAKKAYYYNRLTGFLGGEEDKDYEITHQLMVDERGQIVKDADGQIMFDVLITEQEQAELNRQVEEFAKDIKPNMFLDETSKELF
;
A
#
# COMPACT_ATOMS: atom_id res chain seq x y z
N MET A 1 20.63 3.89 2.87
CA MET A 1 19.48 4.44 3.58
C MET A 1 18.60 3.24 3.94
N ILE A 2 18.43 2.91 5.22
CA ILE A 2 17.60 1.77 5.62
C ILE A 2 16.15 2.18 5.39
N ASP A 3 15.42 1.44 4.57
CA ASP A 3 14.00 1.69 4.32
C ASP A 3 13.20 1.44 5.60
N LEU A 4 12.19 2.26 5.89
CA LEU A 4 11.33 2.07 7.05
C LEU A 4 10.73 0.66 7.04
N TYR A 5 10.42 0.18 5.83
CA TYR A 5 10.03 -1.20 5.56
C TYR A 5 10.94 -2.24 6.25
N TYR A 6 12.27 -2.06 6.23
CA TYR A 6 13.21 -3.01 6.84
C TYR A 6 13.30 -2.89 8.37
N ILE A 7 13.03 -1.70 8.95
CA ILE A 7 13.03 -1.47 10.41
C ILE A 7 11.82 -2.10 11.08
N LEU A 8 10.67 -2.17 10.39
CA LEU A 8 9.45 -2.82 10.90
C LEU A 8 9.64 -4.32 11.24
N ASN A 9 10.77 -4.93 10.86
CA ASN A 9 11.10 -6.33 11.14
C ASN A 9 11.64 -6.60 12.55
N GLU A 10 12.26 -5.61 13.20
CA GLU A 10 12.93 -5.81 14.50
C GLU A 10 12.02 -5.44 15.68
N VAL A 11 10.82 -4.92 15.39
CA VAL A 11 9.89 -4.33 16.36
C VAL A 11 8.52 -4.98 16.23
N ASP A 12 7.82 -5.08 17.36
CA ASP A 12 6.41 -5.51 17.46
C ASP A 12 5.54 -4.98 16.31
N ARG A 13 4.79 -5.87 15.65
CA ARG A 13 3.93 -5.55 14.50
C ARG A 13 2.98 -4.41 14.78
N GLU A 14 2.32 -4.41 15.94
CA GLU A 14 1.33 -3.38 16.28
C GLU A 14 2.01 -2.03 16.45
N LYS A 15 3.17 -2.01 17.09
CA LYS A 15 3.96 -0.79 17.30
C LYS A 15 4.50 -0.23 15.99
N SER A 16 4.95 -1.11 15.11
CA SER A 16 5.38 -0.81 13.75
C SER A 16 4.25 -0.18 12.91
N GLU A 17 3.04 -0.74 12.99
CA GLU A 17 1.85 -0.19 12.33
C GLU A 17 1.46 1.18 12.91
N GLN A 18 1.53 1.34 14.23
CA GLN A 18 1.28 2.63 14.90
C GLN A 18 2.25 3.70 14.41
N TRP A 19 3.54 3.41 14.33
CA TRP A 19 4.54 4.38 13.84
C TRP A 19 4.32 4.75 12.38
N ALA A 20 3.97 3.78 11.53
CA ALA A 20 3.66 4.06 10.14
C ALA A 20 2.42 4.96 10.01
N ASN A 21 1.37 4.71 10.79
CA ASN A 21 0.17 5.55 10.82
C ASN A 21 0.47 6.96 11.35
N SER A 22 1.26 7.10 12.41
CA SER A 22 1.71 8.42 12.89
C SER A 22 2.51 9.17 11.83
N ALA A 23 3.39 8.48 11.09
CA ALA A 23 4.12 9.11 9.99
C ALA A 23 3.18 9.58 8.86
N ILE A 24 2.15 8.81 8.54
CA ILE A 24 1.12 9.18 7.56
C ILE A 24 0.36 10.44 8.00
N GLU A 25 -0.08 10.49 9.25
CA GLU A 25 -0.82 11.65 9.81
C GLU A 25 0.02 12.94 9.75
N LEU A 26 1.33 12.81 9.84
CA LEU A 26 2.30 13.91 9.70
C LEU A 26 2.65 14.24 8.24
N GLY A 27 2.04 13.55 7.28
CA GLY A 27 2.21 13.79 5.86
C GLY A 27 3.38 13.05 5.21
N TYR A 28 4.04 12.11 5.89
CA TYR A 28 5.15 11.36 5.32
C TYR A 28 4.66 10.17 4.51
N ALA A 29 4.78 10.26 3.18
CA ALA A 29 4.38 9.20 2.26
C ALA A 29 5.08 7.84 2.52
N LYS A 30 6.26 7.83 3.13
CA LYS A 30 6.98 6.60 3.48
C LYS A 30 6.25 5.71 4.48
N GLY A 31 5.41 6.27 5.36
CA GLY A 31 4.56 5.49 6.25
C GLY A 31 3.53 4.69 5.46
N ALA A 32 2.84 5.36 4.52
CA ALA A 32 1.89 4.73 3.62
C ALA A 32 2.56 3.68 2.73
N ARG A 33 3.75 3.99 2.17
CA ARG A 33 4.51 3.05 1.34
C ARG A 33 4.86 1.77 2.11
N ALA A 34 5.25 1.89 3.37
CA ALA A 34 5.61 0.74 4.18
C ALA A 34 4.40 -0.18 4.44
N LEU A 35 3.23 0.40 4.75
CA LEU A 35 1.99 -0.37 4.94
C LEU A 35 1.47 -0.98 3.64
N TYR A 36 1.60 -0.26 2.51
CA TYR A 36 1.34 -0.80 1.18
C TYR A 36 2.16 -2.08 0.95
N LEU A 37 3.49 -2.01 1.09
CA LEU A 37 4.37 -3.16 0.83
C LEU A 37 4.09 -4.33 1.78
N ALA A 38 3.76 -4.06 3.04
CA ALA A 38 3.41 -5.09 4.01
C ALA A 38 2.16 -5.87 3.59
N HIS A 39 1.10 -5.17 3.17
CA HIS A 39 -0.14 -5.79 2.72
C HIS A 39 -0.04 -6.40 1.32
N TYR A 40 0.74 -5.82 0.42
CA TYR A 40 0.91 -6.33 -0.94
C TYR A 40 1.75 -7.60 -0.99
N LEU A 41 2.79 -7.70 -0.16
CA LEU A 41 3.66 -8.89 -0.14
C LEU A 41 3.14 -9.99 0.79
N GLY A 42 2.15 -9.71 1.63
CA GLY A 42 1.62 -10.65 2.61
C GLY A 42 2.72 -11.25 3.49
N ASN A 43 3.64 -10.42 3.97
CA ASN A 43 4.80 -10.85 4.72
C ASN A 43 4.86 -10.18 6.10
N ARG A 44 5.78 -10.65 6.95
CA ARG A 44 6.13 -9.97 8.22
C ARG A 44 4.95 -9.81 9.18
N GLY A 45 4.14 -10.87 9.26
CA GLY A 45 2.95 -10.92 10.11
C GLY A 45 1.69 -10.32 9.48
N TYR A 46 1.77 -9.79 8.26
CA TYR A 46 0.63 -9.38 7.46
C TYR A 46 0.22 -10.49 6.50
N GLU A 47 -1.07 -10.60 6.26
CA GLU A 47 -1.61 -11.40 5.15
C GLU A 47 -1.71 -10.52 3.91
N PHE A 48 -1.68 -11.16 2.74
CA PHE A 48 -1.97 -10.47 1.48
C PHE A 48 -3.38 -9.87 1.54
N ASP A 49 -3.48 -8.56 1.34
CA ASP A 49 -4.75 -7.84 1.33
C ASP A 49 -4.72 -6.78 0.23
N ALA A 50 -5.32 -7.11 -0.91
CA ALA A 50 -5.35 -6.25 -2.07
C ALA A 50 -6.02 -4.90 -1.76
N LYS A 51 -7.10 -4.89 -0.97
CA LYS A 51 -7.84 -3.65 -0.66
C LYS A 51 -7.01 -2.71 0.20
N LYS A 52 -6.36 -3.24 1.24
CA LYS A 52 -5.45 -2.43 2.07
C LYS A 52 -4.21 -2.00 1.30
N ALA A 53 -3.63 -2.88 0.49
CA ALA A 53 -2.52 -2.52 -0.39
C ALA A 53 -2.91 -1.37 -1.32
N TYR A 54 -4.05 -1.48 -2.00
CA TYR A 54 -4.58 -0.44 -2.88
C TYR A 54 -4.77 0.88 -2.13
N TYR A 55 -5.45 0.84 -0.98
CA TYR A 55 -5.66 2.02 -0.13
C TYR A 55 -4.35 2.74 0.22
N TYR A 56 -3.36 2.01 0.74
CA TYR A 56 -2.08 2.61 1.14
C TYR A 56 -1.22 3.04 -0.05
N ASN A 57 -1.34 2.37 -1.21
CA ASN A 57 -0.69 2.82 -2.44
C ASN A 57 -1.22 4.17 -2.89
N ARG A 58 -2.55 4.33 -2.97
CA ARG A 58 -3.22 5.59 -3.31
C ARG A 58 -2.87 6.70 -2.31
N LEU A 59 -2.84 6.36 -1.02
CA LEU A 59 -2.46 7.30 0.04
C LEU A 59 -0.99 7.73 -0.08
N THR A 60 -0.11 6.84 -0.52
CA THR A 60 1.30 7.18 -0.80
C THR A 60 1.40 8.23 -1.90
N GLY A 61 0.69 8.04 -3.01
CA GLY A 61 0.64 9.02 -4.11
C GLY A 61 0.07 10.36 -3.70
N PHE A 62 -1.03 10.36 -2.92
CA PHE A 62 -1.62 11.60 -2.39
C PHE A 62 -0.62 12.39 -1.53
N LEU A 63 0.19 11.71 -0.73
CA LEU A 63 1.22 12.30 0.12
C LEU A 63 2.51 12.67 -0.65
N GLY A 64 2.50 12.63 -1.98
CA GLY A 64 3.64 13.00 -2.83
C GLY A 64 4.74 11.94 -2.92
N GLY A 65 4.43 10.69 -2.55
CA GLY A 65 5.33 9.55 -2.68
C GLY A 65 5.20 8.79 -4.01
N GLU A 66 5.89 7.65 -4.09
CA GLU A 66 5.81 6.74 -5.23
C GLU A 66 4.55 5.86 -5.15
N GLU A 67 3.78 5.88 -6.23
CA GLU A 67 2.55 5.10 -6.39
C GLU A 67 2.76 4.05 -7.49
N ASP A 68 2.49 2.79 -7.15
CA ASP A 68 2.50 1.68 -8.11
C ASP A 68 1.22 1.71 -8.94
N LYS A 69 1.23 1.09 -10.12
CA LYS A 69 0.08 1.16 -11.03
C LYS A 69 -1.07 0.31 -10.51
N ASP A 70 -2.29 0.82 -10.61
CA ASP A 70 -3.49 0.15 -10.08
C ASP A 70 -3.64 -1.31 -10.56
N TYR A 71 -3.31 -1.62 -11.81
CA TYR A 71 -3.42 -2.98 -12.35
C TYR A 71 -2.49 -3.99 -11.65
N GLU A 72 -1.39 -3.55 -11.05
CA GLU A 72 -0.43 -4.42 -10.35
C GLU A 72 -0.97 -4.88 -8.99
N ILE A 73 -1.99 -4.18 -8.47
CA ILE A 73 -2.59 -4.43 -7.16
C ILE A 73 -3.99 -5.03 -7.31
N THR A 74 -4.75 -4.57 -8.30
CA THR A 74 -6.16 -4.92 -8.50
C THR A 74 -6.35 -6.23 -9.26
N HIS A 75 -5.29 -6.76 -9.88
CA HIS A 75 -5.33 -7.99 -10.67
C HIS A 75 -4.28 -8.99 -10.22
N GLN A 76 -4.63 -10.27 -10.22
CA GLN A 76 -3.70 -11.37 -10.00
C GLN A 76 -3.67 -12.27 -11.23
N LEU A 77 -2.49 -12.78 -11.56
CA LEU A 77 -2.34 -13.75 -12.63
C LEU A 77 -3.14 -15.01 -12.29
N MET A 78 -4.04 -15.42 -13.18
CA MET A 78 -4.81 -16.64 -12.99
C MET A 78 -3.93 -17.86 -13.26
N VAL A 79 -3.89 -18.78 -12.29
CA VAL A 79 -3.13 -20.03 -12.38
C VAL A 79 -4.02 -21.23 -12.13
N ASP A 80 -3.79 -22.31 -12.86
CA ASP A 80 -4.52 -23.57 -12.67
C ASP A 80 -4.00 -24.35 -11.45
N GLU A 81 -4.62 -25.50 -11.14
CA GLU A 81 -4.23 -26.37 -10.01
C GLU A 81 -2.79 -26.89 -10.10
N ARG A 82 -2.16 -26.80 -11.28
CA ARG A 82 -0.77 -27.21 -11.53
C ARG A 82 0.19 -26.02 -11.52
N GLY A 83 -0.30 -24.82 -11.22
CA GLY A 83 0.46 -23.58 -11.21
C GLY A 83 0.78 -23.04 -12.61
N GLN A 84 0.07 -23.48 -13.65
CA GLN A 84 0.26 -22.99 -15.02
C GLN A 84 -0.64 -21.79 -15.28
N ILE A 85 -0.13 -20.83 -16.05
CA ILE A 85 -0.86 -19.61 -16.43
C ILE A 85 -2.08 -20.00 -17.26
N VAL A 86 -3.26 -19.61 -16.80
CA VAL A 86 -4.51 -19.82 -17.53
C VAL A 86 -4.58 -18.84 -18.70
N LYS A 87 -4.96 -19.36 -19.87
CA LYS A 87 -5.14 -18.59 -21.10
C LYS A 87 -6.54 -18.80 -21.66
N ASP A 88 -7.07 -17.77 -22.32
CA ASP A 88 -8.32 -17.85 -23.06
C ASP A 88 -8.17 -18.64 -24.38
N ALA A 89 -9.27 -18.76 -25.13
CA ALA A 89 -9.30 -19.48 -26.41
C ALA A 89 -8.40 -18.86 -27.49
N ASP A 90 -8.09 -17.56 -27.37
CA ASP A 90 -7.21 -16.81 -28.28
C ASP A 90 -5.74 -16.82 -27.80
N GLY A 91 -5.45 -17.45 -26.66
CA GLY A 91 -4.12 -17.57 -26.07
C GLY A 91 -3.70 -16.36 -25.21
N GLN A 92 -4.62 -15.45 -24.90
CA GLN A 92 -4.36 -14.32 -23.99
C GLN A 92 -4.35 -14.79 -22.54
N ILE A 93 -3.48 -14.19 -21.74
CA ILE A 93 -3.33 -14.52 -20.32
C ILE A 93 -4.53 -14.00 -19.54
N MET A 94 -5.11 -14.85 -18.70
CA MET A 94 -6.23 -14.49 -17.84
C MET A 94 -5.75 -13.97 -16.48
N PHE A 95 -6.50 -13.02 -15.93
CA PHE A 95 -6.27 -12.42 -14.63
C PHE A 95 -7.53 -12.48 -13.78
N ASP A 96 -7.37 -12.77 -12.50
CA ASP A 96 -8.39 -12.60 -11.49
C ASP A 96 -8.47 -11.13 -11.09
N VAL A 97 -9.69 -10.61 -11.02
CA VAL A 97 -9.96 -9.25 -10.51
C VAL A 97 -10.10 -9.32 -9.00
N LEU A 98 -9.13 -8.78 -8.29
CA LEU A 98 -9.07 -8.75 -6.82
C LEU A 98 -9.89 -7.60 -6.22
N ILE A 99 -10.02 -6.49 -6.97
CA ILE A 99 -10.74 -5.30 -6.54
C ILE A 99 -11.50 -4.74 -7.74
N THR A 100 -12.82 -4.67 -7.62
CA THR A 100 -13.68 -4.10 -8.65
C THR A 100 -13.51 -2.58 -8.76
N GLU A 101 -13.89 -1.99 -9.89
CA GLU A 101 -13.85 -0.53 -10.07
C GLU A 101 -14.71 0.23 -9.04
N GLN A 102 -15.84 -0.36 -8.63
CA GLN A 102 -16.70 0.21 -7.60
C GLN A 102 -16.00 0.25 -6.23
N GLU A 103 -15.27 -0.82 -5.88
CA GLU A 103 -14.50 -0.86 -4.65
C GLU A 103 -13.30 0.10 -4.70
N GLN A 104 -12.64 0.21 -5.84
CA GLN A 104 -11.58 1.20 -6.05
C GLN A 104 -12.10 2.62 -5.85
N ALA A 105 -13.28 2.95 -6.37
CA ALA A 105 -13.89 4.27 -6.20
C ALA A 105 -14.22 4.58 -4.72
N GLU A 106 -14.73 3.59 -3.98
CA GLU A 106 -14.99 3.77 -2.54
C GLU A 106 -13.69 3.91 -1.74
N LEU A 107 -12.65 3.14 -2.05
CA LEU A 107 -11.33 3.27 -1.42
C LEU A 107 -10.70 4.63 -1.73
N ASN A 108 -10.81 5.12 -2.97
CA ASN A 108 -10.34 6.45 -3.35
C ASN A 108 -11.05 7.54 -2.53
N ARG A 109 -12.37 7.44 -2.35
CA ARG A 109 -13.13 8.35 -1.50
C ARG A 109 -12.64 8.35 -0.05
N GLN A 110 -12.33 7.17 0.50
CA GLN A 110 -11.79 7.04 1.86
C GLN A 110 -10.40 7.68 1.98
N VAL A 111 -9.53 7.50 0.98
CA VAL A 111 -8.20 8.14 0.93
C VAL A 111 -8.34 9.66 0.90
N GLU A 112 -9.21 10.19 0.05
CA GLU A 112 -9.47 11.64 -0.04
C GLU A 112 -10.02 12.19 1.28
N GLU A 113 -10.97 11.49 1.90
CA GLU A 113 -11.56 11.92 3.18
C GLU A 113 -10.55 11.89 4.32
N PHE A 114 -9.70 10.86 4.38
CA PHE A 114 -8.65 10.73 5.38
C PHE A 114 -7.56 11.80 5.20
N ALA A 115 -7.13 12.04 3.96
CA ALA A 115 -5.99 12.91 3.68
C ALA A 115 -6.34 14.38 3.46
N LYS A 116 -7.64 14.76 3.47
CA LYS A 116 -8.11 16.13 3.20
C LYS A 116 -7.43 17.23 4.03
N ASP A 117 -7.08 16.92 5.27
CA ASP A 117 -6.49 17.86 6.24
C ASP A 117 -4.97 17.62 6.43
N ILE A 118 -4.43 16.57 5.79
CA ILE A 118 -3.02 16.21 5.89
C ILE A 118 -2.23 16.96 4.82
N LYS A 119 -1.20 17.69 5.25
CA LYS A 119 -0.28 18.35 4.31
C LYS A 119 0.87 17.40 3.96
N PRO A 120 1.08 17.06 2.67
CA PRO A 120 2.22 16.27 2.25
C PRO A 120 3.53 16.86 2.77
N ASN A 121 4.31 16.07 3.51
CA ASN A 121 5.59 16.48 4.04
C ASN A 121 6.73 15.78 3.28
N MET A 122 7.33 16.54 2.36
CA MET A 122 8.45 16.06 1.53
C MET A 122 9.82 16.26 2.19
N PHE A 123 9.89 16.90 3.36
CA PHE A 123 11.16 17.25 4.03
C PHE A 123 11.16 16.84 5.51
N LEU A 124 12.35 16.72 6.10
CA LEU A 124 12.46 16.69 7.56
C LEU A 124 12.46 18.14 8.07
N ASP A 125 11.30 18.65 8.50
CA ASP A 125 11.15 19.98 9.08
C ASP A 125 11.16 19.96 10.63
N GLU A 126 10.88 21.08 11.29
CA GLU A 126 10.95 21.17 12.76
C GLU A 126 10.01 20.18 13.44
N THR A 127 8.88 19.83 12.81
CA THR A 127 7.95 18.82 13.31
C THR A 127 8.56 17.42 13.30
N SER A 128 9.49 17.11 12.39
CA SER A 128 10.22 15.84 12.37
C SER A 128 11.20 15.67 13.54
N LYS A 129 11.69 16.77 14.12
CA LYS A 129 12.70 16.76 15.17
C LYS A 129 12.15 16.42 16.55
N GLU A 130 10.84 16.57 16.77
CA GLU A 130 10.21 16.20 18.05
C GLU A 130 9.95 14.69 18.18
N LEU A 131 10.10 13.92 17.09
CA LEU A 131 9.79 12.49 17.02
C LEU A 131 11.03 11.57 17.13
N PHE A 132 12.25 12.13 17.14
CA PHE A 132 13.52 11.42 17.27
C PHE A 132 14.43 12.11 18.31
#